data_AF-A0A8C5CH00-F1
#
_entry.id   AF-A0A8C5CH00-F1
#
_cell.length_a   1.000
_cell.length_b   1.000
_cell.length_c   1.000
_cell.angle_alpha   90.00
_cell.angle_beta   90.00
_cell.angle_gamma   90.00
#
_symmetry.space_group_name_H-M   'P 1'
#
loop_
_entity.id
_entity.type
_entity.pdbx_description
1 polymer ?
#
loop_
_entity_poly.entity_id
_entity_poly.type
_entity_poly.pdbx_seq_one_letter_code
_entity_poly.pdbx_strand_id
1 'polypeptide(L)'
;MSSNHTTMEQHNTPLPSTQTHSSQTHTHTHSSQTHNSSQTQTPPHTHSSSHILLLTHSSSSHTPPHTILSGRQLDLLVTMGKINGCLKCVFFLLNAVFGIFGVLMIIGLGKAPPQVMDHGSWAWLLAFSVGILLVSILGLTAAKTEKTALLIGFAGLMGAIMIIMMILGIVMASYRNQSKNITPDSVRRMMADDTLQEGLKSVQGQLQCCGIMSYEDWGNRIPLSCECLEDNVCTDRPGYLEGPAKIYSRPCFPIVSEPLVHALTVAMGVFFGFAVTPLLCLGASLLMIGQVRRHDGGRGRQAIAMTTHGI
;
A
#
# COMPACT_ATOMS: atom_id res chain seq x y z
N MET A 1 45.76 59.58 16.49
CA MET A 1 44.30 59.48 16.64
C MET A 1 43.87 58.15 16.02
N SER A 2 43.07 57.28 16.64
CA SER A 2 42.77 57.09 18.07
C SER A 2 42.28 55.65 18.25
N SER A 3 42.50 55.05 19.41
CA SER A 3 41.91 53.75 19.77
C SER A 3 40.39 53.84 19.88
N ASN A 4 39.67 52.76 19.54
CA ASN A 4 38.29 52.54 19.96
C ASN A 4 38.22 51.19 20.69
N HIS A 5 37.58 51.17 21.85
CA HIS A 5 37.47 50.00 22.72
C HIS A 5 36.25 50.17 23.63
N THR A 6 35.51 49.08 23.91
CA THR A 6 34.31 49.04 24.78
C THR A 6 33.12 49.90 24.26
N THR A 7 31.87 49.66 24.65
CA THR A 7 31.35 48.90 25.81
C THR A 7 30.14 48.01 25.43
N MET A 8 29.91 46.94 26.19
CA MET A 8 28.61 46.26 26.24
C MET A 8 27.59 47.09 27.02
N GLU A 9 26.30 46.92 26.73
CA GLU A 9 25.23 47.20 27.69
C GLU A 9 24.23 46.03 27.69
N GLN A 10 23.83 45.58 28.89
CA GLN A 10 22.80 44.57 29.07
C GLN A 10 21.46 45.27 29.35
N HIS A 11 20.37 44.78 28.76
CA HIS A 11 19.04 45.02 29.28
C HIS A 11 18.33 43.69 29.56
N ASN A 12 17.48 43.69 30.59
CA ASN A 12 17.00 42.48 31.26
C ASN A 12 15.51 42.62 31.61
N THR A 13 14.87 41.51 31.99
CA THR A 13 13.46 41.40 32.45
C THR A 13 12.37 41.58 31.38
N PRO A 14 11.12 41.10 31.62
CA PRO A 14 10.74 39.87 32.33
C PRO A 14 9.72 38.98 31.55
N LEU A 15 9.54 37.76 32.05
CA LEU A 15 8.56 36.78 31.57
C LEU A 15 7.12 37.10 32.08
N PRO A 16 6.06 37.01 31.24
CA PRO A 16 4.67 37.02 31.68
C PRO A 16 4.16 35.62 32.08
N SER A 17 3.30 35.57 33.10
CA SER A 17 2.83 34.33 33.74
C SER A 17 1.66 33.64 33.02
N THR A 18 1.64 32.31 33.06
CA THR A 18 0.49 31.47 32.70
C THR A 18 -0.78 31.86 33.48
N GLN A 19 -1.90 32.06 32.79
CA GLN A 19 -3.22 32.16 33.44
C GLN A 19 -4.05 30.89 33.22
N THR A 20 -4.55 30.34 34.32
CA THR A 20 -5.62 29.33 34.34
C THR A 20 -6.96 29.95 33.98
N HIS A 21 -7.77 29.25 33.17
CA HIS A 21 -9.20 29.53 33.10
C HIS A 21 -10.02 28.26 33.35
N SER A 22 -10.79 28.28 34.44
CA SER A 22 -11.78 27.27 34.79
C SER A 22 -13.16 27.65 34.22
N SER A 23 -13.93 26.65 33.79
CA SER A 23 -15.40 26.72 33.63
C SER A 23 -16.00 25.34 33.96
N GLN A 24 -17.23 25.31 34.46
CA GLN A 24 -17.76 24.18 35.23
C GLN A 24 -19.27 23.99 35.01
N THR A 25 -19.76 22.73 35.01
CA THR A 25 -21.19 22.34 35.13
C THR A 25 -22.08 22.71 33.90
N HIS A 26 -23.06 21.93 33.39
CA HIS A 26 -24.12 21.17 34.07
C HIS A 26 -24.74 20.01 33.22
N THR A 27 -25.20 18.97 33.94
CA THR A 27 -26.30 17.99 33.69
C THR A 27 -27.18 18.03 32.42
N HIS A 28 -27.48 16.85 31.81
CA HIS A 28 -28.83 16.21 31.86
C HIS A 28 -28.99 14.80 31.21
N THR A 29 -29.48 13.83 32.01
CA THR A 29 -30.44 12.69 31.80
C THR A 29 -30.65 11.87 30.49
N HIS A 30 -31.18 10.65 30.71
CA HIS A 30 -31.78 9.64 29.79
C HIS A 30 -30.82 8.77 28.94
N SER A 31 -31.09 7.48 28.69
CA SER A 31 -32.14 6.57 29.25
C SER A 31 -31.72 5.10 29.22
N SER A 32 -32.32 4.30 30.12
CA SER A 32 -32.09 2.85 30.25
C SER A 32 -32.65 2.03 29.09
N GLN A 33 -32.01 0.91 28.76
CA GLN A 33 -32.72 -0.26 28.27
C GLN A 33 -32.03 -1.56 28.72
N THR A 34 -32.80 -2.40 29.40
CA THR A 34 -32.43 -3.78 29.75
C THR A 34 -32.93 -4.73 28.65
N HIS A 35 -32.27 -5.88 28.49
CA HIS A 35 -32.88 -7.00 27.80
C HIS A 35 -32.64 -8.30 28.57
N ASN A 36 -33.73 -8.96 28.94
CA ASN A 36 -33.72 -10.14 29.81
C ASN A 36 -33.55 -11.42 28.99
N SER A 37 -32.88 -12.41 29.58
CA SER A 37 -32.90 -13.80 29.09
C SER A 37 -34.20 -14.49 29.52
N SER A 38 -34.76 -15.35 28.67
CA SER A 38 -35.61 -16.49 29.08
C SER A 38 -35.80 -17.49 27.93
N GLN A 39 -35.81 -18.77 28.28
CA GLN A 39 -36.22 -19.89 27.42
C GLN A 39 -37.74 -20.13 27.57
N THR A 40 -38.32 -21.11 26.84
CA THR A 40 -39.00 -22.30 27.42
C THR A 40 -40.21 -22.83 26.59
N GLN A 41 -40.10 -24.11 26.19
CA GLN A 41 -41.13 -25.14 25.93
C GLN A 41 -42.23 -25.04 24.83
N THR A 42 -42.50 -26.25 24.32
CA THR A 42 -43.70 -26.80 23.65
C THR A 42 -44.00 -28.15 24.34
N PRO A 43 -45.05 -28.95 24.01
CA PRO A 43 -46.38 -28.71 23.41
C PRO A 43 -47.51 -29.09 24.43
N PRO A 44 -48.75 -29.51 24.06
CA PRO A 44 -49.03 -30.89 23.58
C PRO A 44 -50.19 -31.05 22.55
N HIS A 45 -50.51 -32.32 22.24
CA HIS A 45 -51.55 -32.85 21.31
C HIS A 45 -53.01 -32.66 21.82
N THR A 46 -54.13 -32.91 21.13
CA THR A 46 -54.55 -33.90 20.10
C THR A 46 -55.58 -33.25 19.10
N HIS A 47 -56.53 -33.84 18.32
CA HIS A 47 -57.14 -35.18 18.16
C HIS A 47 -57.86 -35.34 16.77
N SER A 48 -58.48 -36.51 16.51
CA SER A 48 -59.40 -36.87 15.38
C SER A 48 -58.72 -37.08 14.01
N SER A 49 -58.75 -38.25 13.35
CA SER A 49 -59.84 -39.20 12.99
C SER A 49 -60.82 -38.61 11.97
N SER A 50 -61.16 -39.26 10.84
CA SER A 50 -60.70 -40.51 10.18
C SER A 50 -61.15 -40.51 8.71
N HIS A 51 -60.56 -41.35 7.84
CA HIS A 51 -61.29 -42.30 6.95
C HIS A 51 -60.35 -43.03 5.97
N ILE A 52 -60.67 -44.30 5.68
CA ILE A 52 -60.00 -45.16 4.69
C ILE A 52 -60.93 -45.32 3.49
N LEU A 53 -60.38 -45.29 2.27
CA LEU A 53 -60.95 -46.06 1.16
C LEU A 53 -59.85 -46.54 0.20
N LEU A 54 -59.88 -47.84 -0.12
CA LEU A 54 -59.05 -48.46 -1.15
C LEU A 54 -59.83 -48.48 -2.48
N LEU A 55 -59.20 -48.03 -3.56
CA LEU A 55 -59.53 -48.49 -4.92
C LEU A 55 -58.24 -48.63 -5.73
N THR A 56 -58.09 -49.79 -6.37
CA THR A 56 -56.99 -50.11 -7.29
C THR A 56 -57.59 -50.51 -8.63
N HIS A 57 -57.20 -49.84 -9.74
CA HIS A 57 -57.06 -50.51 -11.05
C HIS A 57 -56.44 -49.63 -12.14
N SER A 58 -55.75 -50.31 -13.07
CA SER A 58 -55.62 -50.01 -14.51
C SER A 58 -54.93 -48.72 -15.00
N SER A 59 -53.63 -48.85 -15.26
CA SER A 59 -52.98 -48.58 -16.56
C SER A 59 -53.53 -47.52 -17.52
N SER A 60 -52.71 -46.49 -17.81
CA SER A 60 -52.38 -46.11 -19.19
C SER A 60 -51.02 -45.39 -19.27
N SER A 61 -50.44 -45.43 -20.47
CA SER A 61 -49.07 -45.00 -20.82
C SER A 61 -48.76 -43.51 -20.67
N HIS A 62 -47.57 -43.18 -20.15
CA HIS A 62 -46.79 -42.04 -20.65
C HIS A 62 -45.27 -42.27 -20.49
N THR A 63 -44.50 -41.92 -21.52
CA THR A 63 -43.04 -41.98 -21.55
C THR A 63 -42.40 -40.80 -20.81
N PRO A 64 -41.32 -40.98 -20.03
CA PRO A 64 -40.50 -39.88 -19.52
C PRO A 64 -39.31 -39.59 -20.45
N PRO A 65 -39.27 -38.44 -21.17
CA PRO A 65 -38.10 -38.06 -21.95
C PRO A 65 -37.09 -37.29 -21.10
N HIS A 66 -35.82 -37.67 -21.23
CA HIS A 66 -34.66 -36.77 -21.13
C HIS A 66 -34.56 -35.83 -19.91
N THR A 67 -33.89 -36.31 -18.85
CA THR A 67 -33.10 -35.42 -17.96
C THR A 67 -31.84 -34.93 -18.68
N ILE A 68 -32.00 -34.18 -19.78
CA ILE A 68 -30.91 -33.41 -20.36
C ILE A 68 -30.60 -32.29 -19.36
N LEU A 69 -29.47 -32.39 -18.68
CA LEU A 69 -28.97 -31.35 -17.78
C LEU A 69 -28.79 -30.07 -18.61
N SER A 70 -29.66 -29.09 -18.36
CA SER A 70 -29.95 -28.09 -19.39
C SER A 70 -28.77 -27.16 -19.67
N GLY A 71 -28.25 -27.22 -20.90
CA GLY A 71 -27.24 -26.29 -21.42
C GLY A 71 -27.63 -24.82 -21.29
N ARG A 72 -28.92 -24.53 -21.08
CA ARG A 72 -29.50 -23.22 -20.79
C ARG A 72 -28.94 -22.51 -19.56
N GLN A 73 -28.30 -23.22 -18.62
CA GLN A 73 -27.49 -22.60 -17.54
C GLN A 73 -26.13 -22.11 -18.06
N LEU A 74 -25.52 -22.83 -19.01
CA LEU A 74 -24.28 -22.42 -19.65
C LEU A 74 -24.54 -21.29 -20.67
N ASP A 75 -25.66 -21.32 -21.41
CA ASP A 75 -26.09 -20.22 -22.28
C ASP A 75 -26.34 -18.91 -21.52
N LEU A 76 -26.69 -19.00 -20.23
CA LEU A 76 -26.86 -17.81 -19.37
C LEU A 76 -25.50 -17.29 -18.85
N LEU A 77 -24.52 -18.18 -18.62
CA LEU A 77 -23.14 -17.82 -18.31
C LEU A 77 -22.39 -17.25 -19.54
N VAL A 78 -22.74 -17.74 -20.73
CA VAL A 78 -22.25 -17.30 -22.05
C VAL A 78 -23.31 -16.42 -22.74
N THR A 79 -24.13 -15.69 -21.97
CA THR A 79 -25.02 -14.65 -22.51
C THR A 79 -24.16 -13.70 -23.34
N MET A 80 -24.46 -13.53 -24.63
CA MET A 80 -23.63 -12.70 -25.52
C MET A 80 -23.58 -11.25 -25.00
N GLY A 81 -22.47 -10.93 -24.35
CA GLY A 81 -22.26 -9.65 -23.71
C GLY A 81 -22.07 -8.51 -24.71
N LYS A 82 -22.45 -7.32 -24.26
CA LYS A 82 -22.17 -6.01 -24.88
C LYS A 82 -20.67 -5.68 -25.05
N ILE A 83 -19.82 -6.59 -24.58
CA ILE A 83 -18.38 -6.50 -24.34
C ILE A 83 -17.79 -7.89 -24.68
N ASN A 84 -16.57 -7.97 -25.23
CA ASN A 84 -15.90 -9.24 -25.48
C ASN A 84 -15.76 -10.04 -24.17
N GLY A 85 -16.39 -11.22 -24.09
CA GLY A 85 -16.44 -12.06 -22.89
C GLY A 85 -15.06 -12.47 -22.37
N CYS A 86 -14.08 -12.68 -23.26
CA CYS A 86 -12.70 -12.97 -22.85
C CYS A 86 -12.07 -11.78 -22.10
N LEU A 87 -12.25 -10.55 -22.61
CA LEU A 87 -11.76 -9.34 -21.96
C LEU A 87 -12.40 -9.12 -20.58
N LYS A 88 -13.71 -9.33 -20.48
CA LYS A 88 -14.46 -9.23 -19.22
C LYS A 88 -14.02 -10.30 -18.20
N CYS A 89 -13.72 -11.52 -18.67
CA CYS A 89 -13.16 -12.59 -17.84
C CYS A 89 -11.75 -12.24 -17.32
N VAL A 90 -10.82 -11.86 -18.20
CA VAL A 90 -9.45 -11.46 -17.81
C VAL A 90 -9.48 -10.30 -16.81
N PHE A 91 -10.30 -9.27 -17.07
CA PHE A 91 -10.43 -8.13 -16.16
C PHE A 91 -11.01 -8.52 -14.79
N PHE A 92 -12.00 -9.41 -14.75
CA PHE A 92 -12.54 -9.94 -13.51
C PHE A 92 -11.50 -10.75 -12.73
N LEU A 93 -10.77 -11.65 -13.40
CA LEU A 93 -9.73 -12.49 -12.79
C LEU A 93 -8.57 -11.66 -12.22
N LEU A 94 -8.07 -10.66 -12.95
CA LEU A 94 -7.02 -9.75 -12.47
C LEU A 94 -7.45 -9.07 -11.16
N ASN A 95 -8.64 -8.47 -11.13
CA ASN A 95 -9.15 -7.83 -9.92
C ASN A 95 -9.40 -8.83 -8.78
N ALA A 96 -9.90 -10.04 -9.07
CA ALA A 96 -10.11 -11.08 -8.08
C ALA A 96 -8.80 -11.52 -7.40
N VAL A 97 -7.69 -11.63 -8.15
CA VAL A 97 -6.37 -11.94 -7.60
C VAL A 97 -5.89 -10.84 -6.64
N PHE A 98 -6.09 -9.56 -6.97
CA PHE A 98 -5.77 -8.47 -6.04
C PHE A 98 -6.66 -8.48 -4.79
N GLY A 99 -7.94 -8.83 -4.91
CA GLY A 99 -8.84 -9.03 -3.76
C GLY A 99 -8.37 -10.14 -2.83
N ILE A 100 -7.99 -11.29 -3.39
CA ILE A 100 -7.42 -12.41 -2.63
C ILE A 100 -6.11 -11.99 -1.93
N PHE A 101 -5.21 -11.31 -2.64
CA PHE A 101 -3.95 -10.82 -2.07
C PHE A 101 -4.19 -9.83 -0.91
N GLY A 102 -5.12 -8.88 -1.06
CA GLY A 102 -5.50 -7.94 0.01
C GLY A 102 -6.06 -8.64 1.24
N VAL A 103 -6.94 -9.64 1.06
CA VAL A 103 -7.48 -10.45 2.17
C VAL A 103 -6.38 -11.27 2.86
N LEU A 104 -5.47 -11.89 2.10
CA LEU A 104 -4.34 -12.64 2.66
C LEU A 104 -3.40 -11.74 3.46
N MET A 105 -3.12 -10.52 2.99
CA MET A 105 -2.35 -9.53 3.74
C MET A 105 -3.04 -9.12 5.06
N ILE A 106 -4.35 -8.86 5.06
CA ILE A 106 -5.11 -8.52 6.27
C ILE A 106 -5.07 -9.67 7.29
N ILE A 107 -5.27 -10.92 6.82
CA ILE A 107 -5.21 -12.12 7.67
C ILE A 107 -3.80 -12.35 8.23
N GLY A 108 -2.76 -12.13 7.41
CA GLY A 108 -1.36 -12.23 7.83
C GLY A 108 -0.99 -11.20 8.89
N LEU A 109 -1.39 -9.94 8.69
CA LEU A 109 -1.15 -8.85 9.65
C LEU A 109 -1.90 -9.08 10.97
N GLY A 110 -3.12 -9.63 10.92
CA GLY A 110 -3.88 -10.08 12.10
C GLY A 110 -3.36 -11.35 12.77
N LYS A 111 -2.29 -11.96 12.24
CA LYS A 111 -1.58 -13.14 12.81
C LYS A 111 -0.13 -12.83 13.20
N ALA A 112 0.37 -11.64 12.88
CA ALA A 112 1.71 -11.21 13.27
C ALA A 112 1.78 -11.00 14.80
N PRO A 113 2.81 -11.53 15.50
CA PRO A 113 2.95 -11.30 16.93
C PRO A 113 3.31 -9.82 17.22
N PRO A 114 2.79 -9.17 18.28
CA PRO A 114 2.93 -7.72 18.48
C PRO A 114 4.36 -7.17 18.50
N GLN A 115 5.34 -8.02 18.80
CA GLN A 115 6.76 -7.67 18.95
C GLN A 115 7.55 -7.50 17.64
N VAL A 116 6.96 -7.74 16.45
CA VAL A 116 7.69 -7.69 15.15
C VAL A 116 7.41 -6.44 14.32
N MET A 117 6.55 -5.52 14.79
CA MET A 117 6.14 -4.35 14.01
C MET A 117 5.76 -3.19 14.93
N ASP A 118 6.32 -2.01 14.70
CA ASP A 118 5.86 -0.78 15.35
C ASP A 118 4.42 -0.44 14.93
N HIS A 119 3.70 0.28 15.80
CA HIS A 119 2.33 0.73 15.58
C HIS A 119 2.16 1.55 14.28
N GLY A 120 3.13 2.41 13.94
CA GLY A 120 3.11 3.18 12.70
C GLY A 120 3.22 2.30 11.46
N SER A 121 4.18 1.37 11.45
CA SER A 121 4.37 0.43 10.34
C SER A 121 3.19 -0.54 10.19
N TRP A 122 2.62 -1.01 11.30
CA TRP A 122 1.39 -1.82 11.30
C TRP A 122 0.22 -1.08 10.67
N ALA A 123 -0.01 0.19 11.06
CA ALA A 123 -1.10 1.00 10.52
C ALA A 123 -0.94 1.27 9.02
N TRP A 124 0.28 1.54 8.55
CA TRP A 124 0.59 1.70 7.12
C TRP A 124 0.31 0.41 6.32
N LEU A 125 0.75 -0.74 6.82
CA LEU A 125 0.50 -2.03 6.16
C LEU A 125 -1.00 -2.37 6.12
N LEU A 126 -1.76 -2.09 7.19
CA LEU A 126 -3.21 -2.26 7.20
C LEU A 126 -3.90 -1.36 6.17
N ALA A 127 -3.56 -0.06 6.15
CA ALA A 127 -4.12 0.90 5.22
C ALA A 127 -3.85 0.51 3.75
N PHE A 128 -2.63 0.06 3.44
CA PHE A 128 -2.26 -0.44 2.12
C PHE A 128 -3.08 -1.69 1.73
N SER A 129 -3.23 -2.64 2.65
CA SER A 129 -3.97 -3.89 2.42
C SER A 129 -5.47 -3.65 2.19
N VAL A 130 -6.07 -2.75 2.96
CA VAL A 130 -7.47 -2.29 2.79
C VAL A 130 -7.61 -1.52 1.46
N GLY A 131 -6.63 -0.69 1.09
CA GLY A 131 -6.59 0.00 -0.19
C GLY A 131 -6.65 -0.96 -1.39
N ILE A 132 -5.82 -2.01 -1.41
CA ILE A 132 -5.85 -3.06 -2.44
C ILE A 132 -7.23 -3.73 -2.51
N LEU A 133 -7.81 -4.07 -1.35
CA LEU A 133 -9.12 -4.73 -1.29
C LEU A 133 -10.23 -3.83 -1.83
N LEU A 134 -10.23 -2.53 -1.50
CA LEU A 134 -11.18 -1.55 -2.04
C LEU A 134 -11.04 -1.38 -3.56
N VAL A 135 -9.81 -1.27 -4.08
CA VAL A 135 -9.55 -1.20 -5.54
C VAL A 135 -10.09 -2.45 -6.25
N SER A 136 -9.84 -3.64 -5.69
CA SER A 136 -10.41 -4.90 -6.18
C SER A 136 -11.93 -4.90 -6.20
N ILE A 137 -12.58 -4.50 -5.09
CA ILE A 137 -14.06 -4.45 -5.01
C ILE A 137 -14.63 -3.49 -6.05
N LEU A 138 -14.02 -2.32 -6.25
CA LEU A 138 -14.40 -1.38 -7.29
C LEU A 138 -14.26 -1.99 -8.70
N GLY A 139 -13.15 -2.68 -8.99
CA GLY A 139 -12.94 -3.36 -10.28
C GLY A 139 -13.92 -4.49 -10.54
N LEU A 140 -14.16 -5.37 -9.56
CA LEU A 140 -15.14 -6.45 -9.63
C LEU A 140 -16.57 -5.90 -9.81
N THR A 141 -16.89 -4.76 -9.19
CA THR A 141 -18.17 -4.08 -9.36
C THR A 141 -18.28 -3.44 -10.74
N ALA A 142 -17.24 -2.77 -11.24
CA ALA A 142 -17.18 -2.25 -12.60
C ALA A 142 -17.42 -3.36 -13.65
N ALA A 143 -16.74 -4.50 -13.49
CA ALA A 143 -16.88 -5.67 -14.35
C ALA A 143 -18.33 -6.21 -14.40
N LYS A 144 -19.01 -6.27 -13.25
CA LYS A 144 -20.38 -6.76 -13.14
C LYS A 144 -21.42 -5.77 -13.66
N THR A 145 -21.33 -4.49 -13.28
CA THR A 145 -22.44 -3.53 -13.47
C THR A 145 -22.43 -2.83 -14.84
N GLU A 146 -21.34 -2.89 -15.61
CA GLU A 146 -21.16 -2.28 -16.95
C GLU A 146 -21.46 -0.76 -17.06
N LYS A 147 -21.72 -0.07 -15.93
CA LYS A 147 -21.96 1.37 -15.87
C LYS A 147 -20.70 2.12 -16.26
N THR A 148 -20.73 2.77 -17.42
CA THR A 148 -19.60 3.52 -18.01
C THR A 148 -18.92 4.48 -17.02
N ALA A 149 -19.70 5.14 -16.14
CA ALA A 149 -19.15 6.04 -15.12
C ALA A 149 -18.26 5.31 -14.09
N LEU A 150 -18.62 4.09 -13.68
CA LEU A 150 -17.83 3.30 -12.73
C LEU A 150 -16.55 2.76 -13.37
N LEU A 151 -16.61 2.35 -14.64
CA LEU A 151 -15.40 1.99 -15.40
C LEU A 151 -14.47 3.21 -15.61
N ILE A 152 -15.02 4.40 -15.87
CA ILE A 152 -14.23 5.64 -15.99
C ILE A 152 -13.56 5.99 -14.65
N GLY A 153 -14.27 5.90 -13.53
CA GLY A 153 -13.69 6.11 -12.19
C GLY A 153 -12.56 5.14 -11.88
N PHE A 154 -12.75 3.85 -12.16
CA PHE A 154 -11.72 2.83 -12.00
C PHE A 154 -10.51 3.05 -12.94
N ALA A 155 -10.75 3.43 -14.19
CA ALA A 155 -9.69 3.77 -15.14
C ALA A 155 -8.87 4.99 -14.67
N GLY A 156 -9.52 6.04 -14.17
CA GLY A 156 -8.85 7.20 -13.59
C GLY A 156 -8.00 6.82 -12.37
N LEU A 157 -8.52 5.98 -11.48
CA LEU A 157 -7.79 5.46 -10.31
C LEU A 157 -6.56 4.63 -10.71
N MET A 158 -6.70 3.72 -11.68
CA MET A 158 -5.55 2.95 -12.21
C MET A 158 -4.52 3.85 -12.91
N GLY A 159 -4.96 4.87 -13.66
CA GLY A 159 -4.06 5.87 -14.24
C GLY A 159 -3.27 6.64 -13.19
N ALA A 160 -3.92 7.08 -12.11
CA ALA A 160 -3.27 7.76 -11.00
C ALA A 160 -2.25 6.85 -10.29
N ILE A 161 -2.61 5.59 -9.98
CA ILE A 161 -1.71 4.60 -9.39
C ILE A 161 -0.50 4.34 -10.29
N MET A 162 -0.70 4.17 -11.59
CA MET A 162 0.37 3.98 -12.58
C MET A 162 1.36 5.15 -12.59
N ILE A 163 0.86 6.39 -12.57
CA ILE A 163 1.71 7.60 -12.52
C ILE A 163 2.50 7.65 -11.21
N ILE A 164 1.87 7.37 -10.06
CA ILE A 164 2.55 7.35 -8.75
C ILE A 164 3.65 6.28 -8.73
N MET A 165 3.38 5.05 -9.19
CA MET A 165 4.38 3.99 -9.24
C MET A 165 5.56 4.33 -10.18
N MET A 166 5.29 4.99 -11.31
CA MET A 166 6.34 5.47 -12.21
C MET A 166 7.21 6.56 -11.58
N ILE A 167 6.61 7.52 -10.87
CA ILE A 167 7.34 8.56 -10.12
C ILE A 167 8.22 7.91 -9.05
N LEU A 168 7.69 6.96 -8.26
CA LEU A 168 8.46 6.24 -7.24
C LEU A 168 9.63 5.45 -7.87
N GLY A 169 9.41 4.76 -8.99
CA GLY A 169 10.48 4.07 -9.73
C GLY A 169 11.61 5.01 -10.20
N ILE A 170 11.25 6.20 -10.70
CA ILE A 170 12.22 7.24 -11.12
C ILE A 170 12.97 7.83 -9.90
N VAL A 171 12.28 8.09 -8.80
CA VAL A 171 12.89 8.59 -7.55
C VAL A 171 13.89 7.58 -6.98
N MET A 172 13.54 6.29 -6.93
CA MET A 172 14.46 5.23 -6.52
C MET A 172 15.66 5.07 -7.47
N ALA A 173 15.46 5.30 -8.77
CA ALA A 173 16.56 5.36 -9.75
C ALA A 173 17.50 6.55 -9.51
N SER A 174 16.96 7.72 -9.16
CA SER A 174 17.77 8.88 -8.77
C SER A 174 18.60 8.61 -7.52
N TYR A 175 17.99 8.05 -6.46
CA TYR A 175 18.72 7.67 -5.24
C TYR A 175 19.78 6.61 -5.51
N ARG A 176 19.52 5.62 -6.38
CA ARG A 176 20.52 4.63 -6.81
C ARG A 176 21.69 5.27 -7.56
N ASN A 177 21.43 6.32 -8.34
CA ASN A 177 22.48 7.03 -9.06
C ASN A 177 23.33 7.90 -8.11
N GLN A 178 22.70 8.58 -7.16
CA GLN A 178 23.40 9.38 -6.13
C GLN A 178 24.25 8.51 -5.21
N SER A 179 23.72 7.38 -4.73
CA SER A 179 24.44 6.41 -3.88
C SER A 179 25.57 5.65 -4.60
N LYS A 180 25.67 5.72 -5.94
CA LYS A 180 26.84 5.25 -6.71
C LYS A 180 27.87 6.35 -7.00
N ASN A 181 27.43 7.58 -7.23
CA ASN A 181 28.27 8.68 -7.72
C ASN A 181 28.45 9.75 -6.64
N ILE A 182 29.00 9.37 -5.50
CA ILE A 182 29.21 10.30 -4.38
C ILE A 182 30.43 11.20 -4.65
N THR A 183 30.26 12.51 -4.46
CA THR A 183 31.31 13.51 -4.71
C THR A 183 31.93 14.01 -3.41
N PRO A 184 33.15 14.59 -3.42
CA PRO A 184 33.74 15.23 -2.25
C PRO A 184 32.83 16.31 -1.63
N ASP A 185 32.11 17.09 -2.44
CA ASP A 185 31.12 18.07 -1.94
C ASP A 185 29.91 17.42 -1.26
N SER A 186 29.59 16.18 -1.60
CA SER A 186 28.54 15.41 -0.94
C SER A 186 29.03 14.85 0.40
N VAL A 187 30.27 14.34 0.45
CA VAL A 187 30.94 13.97 1.70
C VAL A 187 31.03 15.17 2.65
N ARG A 188 31.51 16.33 2.16
CA ARG A 188 31.61 17.56 2.97
C ARG A 188 30.27 18.05 3.49
N ARG A 189 29.18 17.85 2.75
CA ARG A 189 27.81 18.18 3.22
C ARG A 189 27.31 17.21 4.29
N MET A 190 27.60 15.91 4.17
CA MET A 190 27.21 14.93 5.19
C MET A 190 28.02 15.10 6.49
N MET A 191 29.32 15.39 6.40
CA MET A 191 30.17 15.61 7.59
C MET A 191 29.87 16.94 8.31
N ALA A 192 29.15 17.85 7.67
CA ALA A 192 28.68 19.12 8.22
C ALA A 192 27.25 19.06 8.80
N ASP A 193 26.60 17.88 8.76
CA ASP A 193 25.32 17.62 9.42
C ASP A 193 25.59 16.78 10.68
N ASP A 194 25.35 17.35 11.86
CA ASP A 194 25.65 16.68 13.13
C ASP A 194 24.90 15.36 13.29
N THR A 195 23.69 15.22 12.73
CA THR A 195 22.88 14.00 12.83
C THR A 195 23.45 12.87 11.98
N LEU A 196 23.95 13.20 10.78
CA LEU A 196 24.67 12.24 9.92
C LEU A 196 26.04 11.91 10.50
N GLN A 197 26.70 12.88 11.13
CA GLN A 197 27.99 12.69 11.80
C GLN A 197 27.86 11.80 13.04
N GLU A 198 26.79 11.92 13.83
CA GLU A 198 26.46 10.99 14.93
C GLU A 198 26.05 9.61 14.42
N GLY A 199 25.24 9.54 13.36
CA GLY A 199 24.92 8.30 12.66
C GLY A 199 26.18 7.54 12.25
N LEU A 200 27.14 8.22 11.62
CA LEU A 200 28.44 7.64 11.24
C LEU A 200 29.22 7.14 12.48
N LYS A 201 29.32 7.94 13.55
CA LYS A 201 29.98 7.51 14.80
C LYS A 201 29.35 6.23 15.37
N SER A 202 28.03 6.07 15.28
CA SER A 202 27.32 4.90 15.83
C SER A 202 27.58 3.60 15.07
N VAL A 203 27.85 3.66 13.76
CA VAL A 203 28.05 2.46 12.91
C VAL A 203 29.52 2.08 12.70
N GLN A 204 30.47 3.03 12.79
CA GLN A 204 31.90 2.78 12.52
C GLN A 204 32.48 1.56 13.26
N GLY A 205 32.22 1.45 14.57
CA GLY A 205 32.68 0.32 15.38
C GLY A 205 31.97 -1.01 15.09
N GLN A 206 30.73 -0.98 14.56
CA GLN A 206 29.98 -2.18 14.16
C GLN A 206 30.41 -2.68 12.77
N LEU A 207 30.83 -1.78 11.89
CA LEU A 207 31.23 -2.04 10.51
C LEU A 207 32.76 -2.10 10.32
N GLN A 208 33.54 -1.96 11.41
CA GLN A 208 35.00 -1.93 11.43
C GLN A 208 35.60 -0.97 10.36
N CYS A 209 35.09 0.27 10.35
CA CYS A 209 35.44 1.29 9.37
C CYS A 209 35.63 2.69 9.99
N CYS A 210 36.31 3.59 9.28
CA CYS A 210 36.52 4.98 9.71
C CYS A 210 36.32 5.96 8.56
N GLY A 211 35.48 6.97 8.79
CA GLY A 211 35.12 8.00 7.80
C GLY A 211 34.20 7.47 6.69
N ILE A 212 33.81 8.36 5.78
CA ILE A 212 32.88 8.03 4.68
C ILE A 212 33.67 7.43 3.53
N MET A 213 34.59 8.20 2.95
CA MET A 213 35.52 7.81 1.89
C MET A 213 36.97 7.68 2.41
N SER A 214 37.31 8.35 3.52
CA SER A 214 38.63 8.27 4.18
C SER A 214 38.52 8.66 5.66
N TYR A 215 39.46 8.22 6.51
CA TYR A 215 39.58 8.75 7.88
C TYR A 215 39.79 10.28 7.90
N GLU A 216 40.29 10.86 6.80
CA GLU A 216 40.52 12.30 6.60
C GLU A 216 39.23 13.12 6.52
N ASP A 217 38.08 12.47 6.31
CA ASP A 217 36.76 13.14 6.34
C ASP A 217 36.46 13.78 7.71
N TRP A 218 37.11 13.29 8.77
CA TRP A 218 37.07 13.86 10.13
C TRP A 218 37.91 15.13 10.32
N GLY A 219 38.69 15.54 9.30
CA GLY A 219 39.64 16.63 9.40
C GLY A 219 40.69 16.35 10.49
N ASN A 220 40.92 17.34 11.36
CA ASN A 220 42.03 17.29 12.32
C ASN A 220 41.83 16.31 13.49
N ARG A 221 40.59 15.86 13.80
CA ARG A 221 40.29 15.10 15.01
C ARG A 221 39.40 13.88 14.74
N ILE A 222 40.02 12.70 14.72
CA ILE A 222 39.34 11.43 14.54
C ILE A 222 38.62 11.03 15.85
N PRO A 223 37.33 10.65 15.80
CA PRO A 223 36.58 10.25 16.99
C PRO A 223 36.99 8.86 17.50
N LEU A 224 36.75 8.61 18.79
CA LEU A 224 36.97 7.29 19.42
C LEU A 224 36.17 6.16 18.77
N SER A 225 35.08 6.47 18.05
CA SER A 225 34.34 5.47 17.27
C SER A 225 35.10 4.94 16.05
N CYS A 226 36.26 5.49 15.69
CA CYS A 226 37.20 4.88 14.75
C CYS A 226 38.25 3.97 15.41
N GLU A 227 38.30 3.88 16.75
CA GLU A 227 39.32 3.13 17.48
C GLU A 227 39.28 1.63 17.14
N CYS A 228 40.44 1.09 16.83
CA CYS A 228 40.61 -0.26 16.33
C CYS A 228 41.61 -1.04 17.19
N LEU A 229 41.23 -2.28 17.55
CA LEU A 229 41.97 -3.15 18.48
C LEU A 229 42.57 -4.40 17.81
N GLU A 230 42.24 -4.68 16.54
CA GLU A 230 42.62 -5.90 15.82
C GLU A 230 43.60 -5.58 14.68
N ASP A 231 44.89 -5.91 14.89
CA ASP A 231 46.02 -5.51 14.03
C ASP A 231 45.92 -5.94 12.55
N ASN A 232 45.03 -6.87 12.20
CA ASN A 232 44.74 -7.29 10.83
C ASN A 232 43.75 -6.37 10.08
N VAL A 233 43.11 -5.41 10.76
CA VAL A 233 42.17 -4.44 10.16
C VAL A 233 42.55 -2.98 10.48
N CYS A 234 43.37 -2.74 11.49
CA CYS A 234 43.82 -1.40 11.87
C CYS A 234 44.90 -0.82 10.93
N THR A 235 45.04 0.50 10.98
CA THR A 235 46.26 1.24 10.62
C THR A 235 46.62 2.18 11.78
N ASP A 236 47.89 2.51 11.93
CA ASP A 236 48.31 3.57 12.84
C ASP A 236 47.82 4.94 12.32
N ARG A 237 47.40 5.82 13.23
CA ARG A 237 46.90 7.15 12.90
C ARG A 237 48.06 8.09 12.52
N PRO A 238 47.94 8.90 11.45
CA PRO A 238 48.91 9.95 11.14
C PRO A 238 49.15 10.91 12.32
N GLY A 239 50.42 11.18 12.63
CA GLY A 239 50.83 11.90 13.83
C GLY A 239 50.43 13.38 13.91
N TYR A 240 49.99 13.98 12.78
CA TYR A 240 49.49 15.36 12.73
C TYR A 240 48.01 15.50 13.12
N LEU A 241 47.31 14.39 13.38
CA LEU A 241 45.91 14.36 13.78
C LEU A 241 45.75 14.19 15.30
N GLU A 242 44.56 14.50 15.81
CA GLU A 242 44.09 14.08 17.13
C GLU A 242 43.24 12.80 17.01
N GLY A 243 43.18 12.01 18.10
CA GLY A 243 42.37 10.79 18.18
C GLY A 243 43.14 9.55 18.67
N PRO A 244 42.50 8.37 18.67
CA PRO A 244 43.11 7.11 19.10
C PRO A 244 44.36 6.76 18.28
N ALA A 245 45.25 5.92 18.82
CA ALA A 245 46.53 5.60 18.18
C ALA A 245 46.37 4.70 16.95
N LYS A 246 45.43 3.74 17.00
CA LYS A 246 45.06 2.85 15.90
C LYS A 246 43.63 3.09 15.48
N ILE A 247 43.40 3.12 14.17
CA ILE A 247 42.12 3.41 13.53
C ILE A 247 41.78 2.34 12.50
N TYR A 248 40.50 2.12 12.19
CA TYR A 248 40.12 1.21 11.10
C TYR A 248 40.66 1.70 9.75
N SER A 249 41.32 0.81 9.00
CA SER A 249 41.91 1.12 7.69
C SER A 249 40.90 1.28 6.55
N ARG A 250 39.64 0.87 6.75
CA ARG A 250 38.61 0.82 5.69
C ARG A 250 37.62 1.97 5.81
N PRO A 251 37.20 2.60 4.69
CA PRO A 251 36.13 3.60 4.68
C PRO A 251 34.74 2.95 4.77
N CYS A 252 33.77 3.63 5.37
CA CYS A 252 32.43 3.07 5.60
C CYS A 252 31.53 3.08 4.34
N PHE A 253 31.74 4.00 3.39
CA PHE A 253 30.90 4.14 2.20
C PHE A 253 30.71 2.85 1.39
N PRO A 254 31.75 2.08 0.99
CA PRO A 254 31.52 0.85 0.23
C PRO A 254 30.71 -0.19 1.01
N ILE A 255 30.91 -0.28 2.34
CA ILE A 255 30.22 -1.25 3.21
C ILE A 255 28.72 -0.94 3.30
N VAL A 256 28.35 0.34 3.37
CA VAL A 256 26.95 0.79 3.47
C VAL A 256 26.27 0.93 2.10
N SER A 257 27.01 1.36 1.07
CA SER A 257 26.45 1.61 -0.26
C SER A 257 26.16 0.34 -1.06
N GLU A 258 26.96 -0.73 -0.94
CA GLU A 258 26.70 -2.02 -1.58
C GLU A 258 25.26 -2.55 -1.32
N PRO A 259 24.85 -2.82 -0.06
CA PRO A 259 23.51 -3.34 0.23
C PRO A 259 22.40 -2.32 -0.12
N LEU A 260 22.65 -1.02 0.08
CA LEU A 260 21.70 0.05 -0.27
C LEU A 260 21.45 0.10 -1.78
N VAL A 261 22.50 0.09 -2.59
CA VAL A 261 22.43 0.08 -4.06
C VAL A 261 21.72 -1.17 -4.56
N HIS A 262 21.99 -2.34 -3.96
CA HIS A 262 21.26 -3.57 -4.28
C HIS A 262 19.76 -3.46 -3.95
N ALA A 263 19.40 -2.99 -2.74
CA ALA A 263 18.01 -2.78 -2.34
C ALA A 263 17.28 -1.78 -3.25
N LEU A 264 17.91 -0.65 -3.59
CA LEU A 264 17.38 0.35 -4.51
C LEU A 264 17.21 -0.20 -5.95
N THR A 265 18.10 -1.11 -6.39
CA THR A 265 17.98 -1.79 -7.69
C THR A 265 16.77 -2.73 -7.72
N VAL A 266 16.56 -3.53 -6.66
CA VAL A 266 15.41 -4.42 -6.54
C VAL A 266 14.11 -3.62 -6.43
N ALA A 267 14.07 -2.61 -5.57
CA ALA A 267 12.90 -1.76 -5.38
C ALA A 267 12.48 -1.03 -6.67
N MET A 268 13.44 -0.50 -7.43
CA MET A 268 13.20 0.05 -8.78
C MET A 268 12.49 -0.97 -9.68
N GLY A 269 13.01 -2.20 -9.77
CA GLY A 269 12.41 -3.27 -10.57
C GLY A 269 11.00 -3.64 -10.12
N VAL A 270 10.76 -3.67 -8.80
CA VAL A 270 9.43 -3.90 -8.21
C VAL A 270 8.44 -2.78 -8.57
N PHE A 271 8.83 -1.51 -8.46
CA PHE A 271 7.94 -0.39 -8.84
C PHE A 271 7.60 -0.37 -10.33
N PHE A 272 8.57 -0.61 -11.22
CA PHE A 272 8.27 -0.70 -12.66
C PHE A 272 7.45 -1.94 -13.02
N GLY A 273 7.71 -3.09 -12.39
CA GLY A 273 6.89 -4.30 -12.54
C GLY A 273 5.44 -4.05 -12.09
N PHE A 274 5.25 -3.44 -10.93
CA PHE A 274 3.93 -3.05 -10.42
C PHE A 274 3.28 -1.91 -11.22
N ALA A 275 3.99 -1.18 -12.08
CA ALA A 275 3.39 -0.21 -13.01
C ALA A 275 2.77 -0.88 -14.26
N VAL A 276 3.20 -2.10 -14.63
CA VAL A 276 2.59 -2.87 -15.73
C VAL A 276 1.17 -3.34 -15.35
N THR A 277 0.95 -3.71 -14.08
CA THR A 277 -0.36 -4.11 -13.55
C THR A 277 -1.49 -3.10 -13.80
N PRO A 278 -1.41 -1.83 -13.33
CA PRO A 278 -2.44 -0.83 -13.56
C PRO A 278 -2.52 -0.43 -15.03
N LEU A 279 -1.43 -0.52 -15.81
CA LEU A 279 -1.47 -0.31 -17.26
C LEU A 279 -2.35 -1.37 -17.97
N LEU A 280 -2.24 -2.64 -17.60
CA LEU A 280 -3.11 -3.72 -18.11
C LEU A 280 -4.57 -3.51 -17.68
N CYS A 281 -4.81 -3.19 -16.40
CA CYS A 281 -6.14 -2.89 -15.88
C CYS A 281 -6.78 -1.65 -16.53
N LEU A 282 -5.99 -0.61 -16.80
CA LEU A 282 -6.38 0.61 -17.51
C LEU A 282 -6.74 0.31 -18.96
N GLY A 283 -5.86 -0.38 -19.69
CA GLY A 283 -6.09 -0.78 -21.08
C GLY A 283 -7.37 -1.61 -21.23
N ALA A 284 -7.57 -2.62 -20.36
CA ALA A 284 -8.80 -3.40 -20.33
C ALA A 284 -10.05 -2.54 -20.03
N SER A 285 -9.94 -1.60 -19.08
CA SER A 285 -11.04 -0.68 -18.73
C SER A 285 -11.42 0.23 -19.91
N LEU A 286 -10.44 0.81 -20.60
CA LEU A 286 -10.64 1.66 -21.77
C LEU A 286 -11.27 0.89 -22.94
N LEU A 287 -10.84 -0.35 -23.18
CA LEU A 287 -11.44 -1.23 -24.18
C LEU A 287 -12.91 -1.56 -23.87
N MET A 288 -13.23 -1.86 -22.60
CA MET A 288 -14.62 -2.09 -22.18
C MET A 288 -15.48 -0.82 -22.28
N ILE A 289 -14.98 0.36 -21.86
CA ILE A 289 -15.64 1.66 -22.04
C ILE A 289 -15.94 1.91 -23.53
N GLY A 290 -14.98 1.62 -24.41
CA GLY A 290 -15.14 1.74 -25.85
C GLY A 290 -16.23 0.82 -26.41
N GLN A 291 -16.30 -0.44 -25.95
CA GLN A 291 -17.31 -1.41 -26.38
C GLN A 291 -18.72 -1.01 -25.90
N VAL A 292 -18.88 -0.63 -24.63
CA VAL A 292 -20.14 -0.11 -24.07
C VAL A 292 -20.63 1.12 -24.84
N ARG A 293 -19.76 2.13 -25.05
CA ARG A 293 -20.09 3.37 -25.78
C ARG A 293 -20.48 3.12 -27.25
N ARG A 294 -19.79 2.21 -27.95
CA ARG A 294 -20.13 1.84 -29.34
C ARG A 294 -21.53 1.23 -29.44
N HIS A 295 -21.86 0.31 -28.53
CA HIS A 295 -23.18 -0.33 -28.50
C HIS A 295 -24.31 0.69 -28.26
N ASP A 296 -24.14 1.58 -27.26
CA ASP A 296 -25.18 2.55 -26.92
C ASP A 296 -25.34 3.64 -28.00
N GLY A 297 -24.25 4.09 -28.61
CA GLY A 297 -24.29 4.96 -29.78
C GLY A 297 -24.94 4.30 -31.02
N GLY A 298 -24.71 3.00 -31.23
CA GLY A 298 -25.37 2.22 -32.27
C GLY A 298 -26.89 2.15 -32.08
N ARG A 299 -27.34 1.80 -30.86
CA ARG A 299 -28.77 1.71 -30.53
C ARG A 299 -29.47 3.08 -30.60
N GLY A 300 -28.79 4.15 -30.21
CA GLY A 300 -29.29 5.53 -30.37
C GLY A 300 -29.53 5.91 -31.84
N ARG A 301 -28.59 5.59 -32.74
CA ARG A 301 -28.74 5.86 -34.18
C ARG A 301 -29.85 5.04 -34.84
N GLN A 302 -30.05 3.78 -34.42
CA GLN A 302 -31.17 2.95 -34.90
C GLN A 302 -32.52 3.51 -34.46
N ALA A 303 -32.66 3.96 -33.21
CA ALA A 303 -33.90 4.57 -32.72
C ALA A 303 -34.30 5.83 -33.51
N ILE A 304 -33.33 6.70 -33.82
CA ILE A 304 -33.55 7.92 -34.62
C ILE A 304 -33.95 7.56 -36.07
N ALA A 305 -33.33 6.54 -36.66
CA ALA A 305 -33.67 6.10 -38.02
C ALA A 305 -35.12 5.57 -38.11
N MET A 306 -35.60 4.88 -37.07
CA MET A 306 -36.98 4.39 -36.99
C MET A 306 -38.01 5.53 -36.87
N THR A 307 -37.73 6.58 -36.09
CA THR A 307 -38.64 7.75 -36.04
C THR A 307 -38.59 8.61 -37.30
N THR A 308 -37.47 8.61 -38.05
CA THR A 308 -37.37 9.39 -39.31
C THR A 308 -38.12 8.73 -40.47
N HIS A 309 -38.30 7.40 -40.46
CA HIS A 309 -39.07 6.67 -41.49
C HIS A 309 -40.55 6.47 -41.15
N GLY A 310 -41.03 7.05 -40.03
CA GLY A 310 -42.41 6.93 -39.54
C GLY A 310 -43.24 8.22 -39.69
N ILE A 311 -42.85 9.13 -40.59
CA ILE A 311 -43.46 10.44 -40.85
C ILE A 311 -43.61 10.60 -42.37
#